data_AF-A0A6P0UVZ1-F1
#
_entry.id   AF-A0A6P0UVZ1-F1
#
_cell.length_a   1.000
_cell.length_b   1.000
_cell.length_c   1.000
_cell.angle_alpha   90.00
_cell.angle_beta   90.00
_cell.angle_gamma   90.00
#
_symmetry.space_group_name_H-M   'P 1'
#
loop_
_entity.id
_entity.type
_entity.pdbx_description
1 polymer ?
#
loop_
_entity_poly.entity_id
_entity_poly.type
_entity_poly.pdbx_seq_one_letter_code
_entity_poly.pdbx_strand_id
1 'polypeptide(L)'
;MKQDMKHFIDKRAENLAVVYLSRSQNLAIERMRADYGLDMLVTILRDNLPTGRVFGVQVKAQDGLLQDTPVEIVFNLSPQEKNYLQQLPFPVCALFFTMDDDMGYGKWLRYPTENQTNLYPLAQSSWRCLDELPIEQMLTEVNAWYDHKSLPALQLAD
;
A
#
# COMPACT_ATOMS: atom_id res chain seq x y z
N MET A 1 -16.49 17.10 -18.86
CA MET A 1 -15.41 17.97 -18.33
C MET A 1 -14.95 17.60 -16.92
N LYS A 2 -15.78 17.69 -15.85
CA LYS A 2 -15.33 17.33 -14.48
C LYS A 2 -15.03 15.83 -14.28
N GLN A 3 -15.81 14.94 -14.91
CA GLN A 3 -15.55 13.49 -14.86
C GLN A 3 -14.26 13.10 -15.60
N ASP A 4 -13.97 13.75 -16.73
CA ASP A 4 -12.76 13.49 -17.52
C ASP A 4 -11.50 13.88 -16.74
N MET A 5 -11.56 14.99 -15.99
CA MET A 5 -10.43 15.45 -15.16
C MET A 5 -10.17 14.51 -13.98
N LYS A 6 -11.21 14.07 -13.26
CA LYS A 6 -11.04 13.12 -12.16
C LYS A 6 -10.42 11.81 -12.66
N HIS A 7 -10.92 11.28 -13.77
CA HIS A 7 -10.39 10.05 -14.35
C HIS A 7 -8.92 10.20 -14.77
N PHE A 8 -8.56 11.35 -15.34
CA PHE A 8 -7.17 11.66 -15.69
C PHE A 8 -6.25 11.69 -14.47
N ILE A 9 -6.68 12.36 -13.39
CA ILE A 9 -5.95 12.45 -12.11
C ILE A 9 -5.73 11.06 -11.51
N ASP A 10 -6.80 10.26 -11.41
CA ASP A 10 -6.72 8.90 -10.85
C ASP A 10 -5.74 8.03 -11.67
N LYS A 11 -5.80 8.11 -13.01
CA LYS A 11 -4.88 7.36 -13.88
C LYS A 11 -3.44 7.84 -13.82
N ARG A 12 -3.21 9.15 -13.67
CA ARG A 12 -1.86 9.67 -13.46
C ARG A 12 -1.28 9.15 -12.14
N ALA A 13 -2.05 9.18 -11.07
CA ALA A 13 -1.66 8.67 -9.76
C ALA A 13 -1.34 7.17 -9.79
N GLU A 14 -2.17 6.36 -10.46
CA GLU A 14 -1.89 4.93 -10.67
C GLU A 14 -0.54 4.72 -11.40
N ASN A 15 -0.22 5.55 -12.39
CA ASN A 15 1.06 5.44 -13.09
C ASN A 15 2.25 5.85 -12.22
N LEU A 16 2.12 6.90 -11.39
CA LEU A 16 3.15 7.28 -10.42
C LEU A 16 3.39 6.19 -9.38
N ALA A 17 2.32 5.53 -8.90
CA ALA A 17 2.43 4.37 -8.03
C ALA A 17 3.23 3.23 -8.68
N VAL A 18 2.97 2.93 -9.97
CA VAL A 18 3.77 1.93 -10.70
C VAL A 18 5.23 2.36 -10.80
N VAL A 19 5.52 3.63 -11.11
CA VAL A 19 6.90 4.14 -11.17
C VAL A 19 7.60 3.95 -9.82
N TYR A 20 6.97 4.36 -8.72
CA TYR A 20 7.52 4.18 -7.37
C TYR A 20 7.80 2.71 -7.04
N LEU A 21 6.80 1.83 -7.24
CA LEU A 21 6.93 0.40 -6.93
C LEU A 21 8.01 -0.27 -7.81
N SER A 22 8.11 0.14 -9.08
CA SER A 22 9.11 -0.39 -10.03
C SER A 22 10.56 0.02 -9.72
N ARG A 23 10.79 0.86 -8.70
CA ARG A 23 12.14 1.13 -8.17
C ARG A 23 12.79 -0.13 -7.60
N SER A 24 12.01 -1.17 -7.24
CA SER A 24 12.52 -2.49 -6.90
C SER A 24 12.36 -3.48 -8.05
N GLN A 25 13.40 -4.25 -8.33
CA GLN A 25 13.36 -5.38 -9.26
C GLN A 25 12.72 -6.63 -8.63
N ASN A 26 12.47 -6.62 -7.32
CA ASN A 26 11.95 -7.75 -6.56
C ASN A 26 10.40 -7.76 -6.50
N LEU A 27 9.73 -7.10 -7.44
CA LEU A 27 8.28 -6.95 -7.44
C LEU A 27 7.66 -7.26 -8.80
N ALA A 28 6.54 -7.98 -8.77
CA ALA A 28 5.58 -8.02 -9.87
C ALA A 28 4.33 -7.23 -9.47
N ILE A 29 3.92 -6.28 -10.31
CA ILE A 29 2.81 -5.36 -10.03
C ILE A 29 1.64 -5.70 -10.96
N GLU A 30 0.50 -6.08 -10.40
CA GLU A 30 -0.74 -6.31 -11.14
C GLU A 30 -1.75 -5.21 -10.86
N ARG A 31 -2.22 -4.51 -11.90
CA ARG A 31 -3.33 -3.54 -11.77
C ARG A 31 -4.64 -4.30 -11.65
N MET A 32 -5.37 -4.06 -10.58
CA MET A 32 -6.65 -4.71 -10.34
C MET A 32 -7.74 -4.07 -11.20
N ARG A 33 -8.61 -4.89 -11.80
CA ARG A 33 -9.74 -4.41 -12.60
C ARG A 33 -11.03 -4.24 -11.78
N ALA A 34 -11.07 -4.83 -10.60
CA ALA A 34 -12.25 -4.87 -9.76
C ALA A 34 -12.17 -3.77 -8.70
N ASP A 35 -13.25 -3.01 -8.56
CA ASP A 35 -13.34 -1.81 -7.71
C ASP A 35 -13.59 -2.16 -6.23
N TYR A 36 -12.97 -3.24 -5.73
CA TYR A 36 -13.10 -3.66 -4.33
C TYR A 36 -12.19 -2.85 -3.39
N GLY A 37 -11.64 -1.72 -3.83
CA GLY A 37 -10.84 -0.82 -2.99
C GLY A 37 -9.33 -1.09 -2.99
N LEU A 38 -8.83 -1.97 -3.86
CA LEU A 38 -7.41 -2.08 -4.18
C LEU A 38 -7.20 -1.74 -5.66
N ASP A 39 -6.23 -0.88 -5.94
CA ASP A 39 -5.86 -0.50 -7.31
C ASP A 39 -4.77 -1.42 -7.85
N MET A 40 -3.93 -1.96 -6.97
CA MET A 40 -2.87 -2.91 -7.35
C MET A 40 -2.70 -4.04 -6.33
N LEU A 41 -2.30 -5.19 -6.84
CA LEU A 41 -1.76 -6.29 -6.07
C LEU A 41 -0.27 -6.45 -6.41
N VAL A 42 0.58 -6.41 -5.38
CA VAL A 42 2.03 -6.50 -5.56
C VAL A 42 2.51 -7.83 -5.01
N THR A 43 3.21 -8.60 -5.84
CA THR A 43 3.83 -9.88 -5.48
C THR A 43 5.33 -9.70 -5.30
N ILE A 44 5.86 -10.15 -4.16
CA ILE A 44 7.29 -10.14 -3.88
C ILE A 44 7.95 -11.30 -4.64
N LEU A 45 9.02 -10.99 -5.35
CA LEU A 45 9.83 -11.92 -6.11
C LEU A 45 11.12 -12.26 -5.36
N ARG A 46 11.65 -13.45 -5.62
CA ARG A 46 13.01 -13.86 -5.26
C ARG A 46 13.59 -14.56 -6.47
N ASP A 47 14.75 -14.11 -6.93
CA ASP A 47 15.40 -14.62 -8.14
C ASP A 47 14.45 -14.62 -9.37
N ASN A 48 13.67 -13.53 -9.48
CA ASN A 48 12.64 -13.35 -10.52
C ASN A 48 11.48 -14.37 -10.49
N LEU A 49 11.32 -15.12 -9.40
CA LEU A 49 10.23 -16.06 -9.19
C LEU A 49 9.26 -15.56 -8.09
N PRO A 50 7.94 -15.70 -8.28
CA PRO A 50 6.95 -15.36 -7.26
C PRO A 50 7.16 -16.15 -5.97
N THR A 51 7.25 -15.45 -4.84
CA THR A 51 7.36 -16.08 -3.51
C THR A 51 6.02 -16.50 -2.91
N GLY A 52 4.91 -16.11 -3.53
CA GLY A 52 3.56 -16.20 -2.97
C GLY A 52 3.24 -15.13 -1.91
N ARG A 53 4.22 -14.28 -1.55
CA ARG A 53 4.02 -13.15 -0.63
C ARG A 53 3.48 -11.96 -1.41
N VAL A 54 2.35 -11.43 -0.95
CA VAL A 54 1.67 -10.30 -1.60
C VAL A 54 1.35 -9.18 -0.61
N PHE A 55 1.22 -7.96 -1.12
CA PHE A 55 0.54 -6.86 -0.42
C PHE A 55 -0.34 -6.07 -1.40
N GLY A 56 -1.43 -5.51 -0.87
CA GLY A 56 -2.34 -4.66 -1.63
C GLY A 56 -1.92 -3.20 -1.60
N VAL A 57 -2.22 -2.48 -2.68
CA VAL A 57 -1.99 -1.04 -2.78
C VAL A 57 -3.29 -0.35 -3.17
N GLN A 58 -3.68 0.64 -2.39
CA GLN A 58 -4.72 1.60 -2.74
C GLN A 58 -4.06 2.93 -3.11
N VAL A 59 -4.42 3.51 -4.25
CA VAL A 59 -3.88 4.76 -4.77
C VAL A 59 -4.93 5.85 -4.64
N LYS A 60 -4.51 7.02 -4.16
CA LYS A 60 -5.33 8.23 -4.12
C LYS A 60 -4.55 9.40 -4.69
N ALA A 61 -5.26 10.41 -5.15
CA ALA A 61 -4.67 11.66 -5.57
C ALA A 61 -5.56 12.85 -5.20
N GLN A 62 -4.93 14.00 -5.11
CA GLN A 62 -5.60 15.29 -4.93
C GLN A 62 -5.07 16.29 -5.95
N ASP A 63 -5.99 17.13 -6.42
CA ASP A 63 -5.68 18.28 -7.27
C ASP A 63 -5.24 19.45 -6.36
N GLY A 64 -4.09 20.06 -6.66
CA GLY A 64 -3.50 21.19 -5.91
C GLY A 64 -2.38 20.85 -4.92
N LEU A 65 -1.48 21.82 -4.72
CA LEU A 65 -0.40 21.84 -3.72
C LEU A 65 -0.95 21.64 -2.30
N LEU A 66 -0.32 20.73 -1.54
CA LEU A 66 -0.43 20.72 -0.09
C LEU A 66 0.19 22.04 0.40
N GLN A 67 -0.62 23.07 0.67
CA GLN A 67 -0.11 24.31 1.28
C GLN A 67 0.59 23.94 2.59
N ASP A 68 1.69 24.65 2.92
CA ASP A 68 2.72 24.49 3.98
C ASP A 68 2.30 24.08 5.42
N THR A 69 1.05 23.71 5.64
CA THR A 69 0.57 22.99 6.82
C THR A 69 0.66 21.48 6.51
N PRO A 70 0.96 20.59 7.48
CA PRO A 70 0.67 19.17 7.31
C PRO A 70 -0.84 19.03 7.18
N VAL A 71 -1.35 19.23 5.97
CA VAL A 71 -2.69 18.85 5.56
C VAL A 71 -2.74 17.39 5.92
N GLU A 72 -3.49 17.05 6.96
CA GLU A 72 -3.88 15.68 7.21
C GLU A 72 -4.43 15.19 5.87
N ILE A 73 -3.67 14.39 5.13
CA ILE A 73 -4.15 13.82 3.88
C ILE A 73 -5.38 12.99 4.31
N VAL A 74 -6.57 13.57 4.09
CA VAL A 74 -7.84 13.05 4.58
C VAL A 74 -8.13 11.79 3.79
N PHE A 75 -7.73 10.68 4.37
CA PHE A 75 -7.93 9.36 3.79
C PHE A 75 -9.19 8.74 4.37
N ASN A 76 -10.32 9.06 3.74
CA ASN A 76 -11.61 8.53 4.15
C ASN A 76 -11.94 7.29 3.32
N LEU A 77 -11.84 6.13 3.97
CA LEU A 77 -12.44 4.90 3.48
C LEU A 77 -13.92 4.88 3.85
N SER A 78 -14.76 4.51 2.89
CA SER A 78 -16.16 4.17 3.16
C SER A 78 -16.24 2.99 4.15
N PRO A 79 -17.35 2.82 4.89
CA PRO A 79 -17.54 1.67 5.78
C PRO A 79 -17.37 0.32 5.06
N GLN A 80 -17.78 0.25 3.78
CA GLN A 80 -17.66 -0.95 2.97
C GLN A 80 -16.19 -1.26 2.60
N GLU A 81 -15.42 -0.25 2.17
CA GLU A 81 -13.98 -0.40 1.94
C GLU A 81 -13.24 -0.80 3.22
N LYS A 82 -13.58 -0.20 4.38
CA LYS A 82 -12.98 -0.57 5.67
C LYS A 82 -13.23 -2.05 6.00
N ASN A 83 -14.47 -2.51 5.84
CA ASN A 83 -14.84 -3.90 6.12
C ASN A 83 -14.13 -4.86 5.15
N TYR A 84 -14.14 -4.57 3.85
CA TYR A 84 -13.42 -5.37 2.86
C TYR A 84 -11.92 -5.46 3.18
N LEU A 85 -11.27 -4.32 3.40
CA LEU A 85 -9.84 -4.29 3.74
C LEU A 85 -9.57 -5.12 4.99
N GLN A 86 -10.40 -5.02 6.04
CA GLN A 86 -10.23 -5.78 7.27
C GLN A 86 -10.22 -7.31 7.09
N GLN A 87 -10.88 -7.81 6.03
CA GLN A 87 -10.95 -9.24 5.72
C GLN A 87 -9.76 -9.74 4.88
N LEU A 88 -8.94 -8.84 4.33
CA LEU A 88 -7.83 -9.24 3.48
C LEU A 88 -6.75 -10.00 4.26
N PRO A 89 -6.30 -11.17 3.77
CA PRO A 89 -5.36 -12.03 4.49
C PRO A 89 -3.89 -11.61 4.29
N PHE A 90 -3.65 -10.39 3.82
CA PHE A 90 -2.33 -9.83 3.48
C PHE A 90 -2.25 -8.31 3.79
N PRO A 91 -1.03 -7.75 3.94
CA PRO A 91 -0.82 -6.33 4.23
C PRO A 91 -1.38 -5.42 3.13
N VAL A 92 -1.75 -4.20 3.49
CA VAL A 92 -2.27 -3.21 2.52
C VAL A 92 -1.73 -1.84 2.85
N CYS A 93 -1.18 -1.13 1.86
CA CYS A 93 -0.78 0.27 1.99
C CYS A 93 -1.65 1.20 1.12
N ALA A 94 -1.67 2.47 1.50
CA ALA A 94 -2.14 3.55 0.67
C ALA A 94 -0.94 4.33 0.13
N LEU A 95 -0.96 4.64 -1.16
CA LEU A 95 -0.09 5.62 -1.80
C LEU A 95 -0.93 6.83 -2.21
N PHE A 96 -0.42 8.01 -1.90
CA PHE A 96 -1.05 9.27 -2.24
C PHE A 96 -0.09 10.11 -3.07
N PHE A 97 -0.58 10.73 -4.13
CA PHE A 97 0.23 11.60 -4.98
C PHE A 97 -0.43 12.97 -5.15
N THR A 98 0.38 14.02 -5.05
CA THR A 98 0.02 15.37 -5.44
C THR A 98 0.24 15.54 -6.94
N MET A 99 -0.71 16.18 -7.63
CA MET A 99 -0.65 16.29 -9.10
C MET A 99 0.21 17.47 -9.60
N ASP A 100 0.56 18.41 -8.72
CA ASP A 100 1.31 19.61 -9.09
C ASP A 100 2.82 19.36 -9.19
N ASP A 101 3.37 18.56 -8.28
CA ASP A 101 4.80 18.28 -8.13
C ASP A 101 5.15 16.78 -8.13
N ASP A 102 4.16 15.92 -8.36
CA ASP A 102 4.30 14.45 -8.35
C ASP A 102 4.84 13.88 -7.02
N MET A 103 4.78 14.64 -5.92
CA MET A 103 5.22 14.14 -4.62
C MET A 103 4.33 12.99 -4.14
N GLY A 104 5.01 11.92 -3.70
CA GLY A 104 4.37 10.71 -3.22
C GLY A 104 4.43 10.57 -1.70
N TYR A 105 3.35 10.08 -1.11
CA TYR A 105 3.27 9.74 0.31
C TYR A 105 2.70 8.34 0.51
N GLY A 106 3.22 7.61 1.49
CA GLY A 106 2.82 6.24 1.80
C GLY A 106 2.40 6.07 3.25
N LYS A 107 1.40 5.20 3.47
CA LYS A 107 1.07 4.70 4.82
C LYS A 107 0.48 3.29 4.75
N TRP A 108 0.54 2.56 5.86
CA TRP A 108 -0.10 1.25 5.95
C TRP A 108 -1.55 1.37 6.39
N LEU A 109 -2.46 0.75 5.63
CA LEU A 109 -3.86 0.56 6.00
C LEU A 109 -4.05 -0.73 6.79
N ARG A 110 -3.24 -1.75 6.47
CA ARG A 110 -3.09 -2.99 7.22
C ARG A 110 -1.61 -3.27 7.38
N TYR A 111 -1.13 -2.95 8.58
CA TYR A 111 0.29 -2.98 8.87
C TYR A 111 0.79 -4.40 9.12
N PRO A 112 1.88 -4.81 8.48
CA PRO A 112 2.59 -6.04 8.81
C PRO A 112 3.38 -5.83 10.12
N THR A 113 2.79 -6.15 11.27
CA THR A 113 3.52 -6.09 12.56
C THR A 113 4.43 -7.32 12.68
N GLU A 114 5.66 -7.14 13.16
CA GLU A 114 6.57 -8.25 13.45
C GLU A 114 6.11 -9.10 14.65
N ASN A 115 5.39 -8.51 15.60
CA ASN A 115 5.11 -9.14 16.89
C ASN A 115 3.83 -9.99 16.93
N GLN A 116 3.00 -9.98 15.87
CA GLN A 116 1.69 -10.64 15.87
C GLN A 116 1.32 -11.14 14.46
N THR A 117 0.69 -12.32 14.41
CA THR A 117 0.18 -12.92 13.16
C THR A 117 -0.99 -12.15 12.55
N ASN A 118 -1.63 -11.26 13.32
CA ASN A 118 -2.77 -10.46 12.89
C ASN A 118 -2.33 -9.13 12.25
N LEU A 119 -3.02 -8.74 11.18
CA LEU A 119 -2.86 -7.44 10.55
C LEU A 119 -3.74 -6.40 11.25
N TYR A 120 -3.15 -5.29 11.68
CA TYR A 120 -3.88 -4.24 12.38
C TYR A 120 -4.19 -3.07 11.44
N PRO A 121 -5.41 -2.50 11.50
CA PRO A 121 -5.65 -1.15 10.99
C PRO A 121 -4.84 -0.20 11.86
N LEU A 122 -3.78 0.40 11.31
CA LEU A 122 -2.97 1.31 12.11
C LEU A 122 -3.76 2.60 12.32
N ALA A 123 -4.26 2.80 13.55
CA ALA A 123 -5.01 4.00 13.91
C ALA A 123 -4.15 5.28 13.85
N GLN A 124 -2.82 5.17 13.71
CA GLN A 124 -1.85 6.26 13.86
C GLN A 124 -0.64 6.19 12.92
N SER A 125 -0.75 5.59 11.72
CA SER A 125 0.39 5.67 10.77
C SER A 125 0.41 7.07 10.18
N SER A 126 1.44 7.85 10.51
CA SER A 126 1.72 9.08 9.79
C SER A 126 2.03 8.78 8.33
N TRP A 127 1.65 9.71 7.46
CA TRP A 127 2.08 9.69 6.08
C TRP A 127 3.58 9.90 6.00
N ARG A 128 4.28 9.05 5.25
CA ARG A 128 5.73 9.14 5.03
C ARG A 128 5.99 9.54 3.58
N CYS A 129 6.93 10.46 3.34
CA CYS A 129 7.35 10.79 1.98
C CYS A 129 7.93 9.55 1.30
N LEU A 130 7.52 9.25 0.06
CA LEU A 130 7.99 8.08 -0.69
C LEU A 130 9.44 8.20 -1.15
N ASP A 131 9.97 9.42 -1.28
CA ASP A 131 11.39 9.62 -1.57
C ASP A 131 12.27 9.37 -0.34
N GLU A 132 11.70 9.46 0.86
CA GLU A 132 12.35 9.13 2.13
C GLU A 132 12.05 7.71 2.61
N LEU A 133 11.11 7.01 1.95
CA LEU A 133 10.71 5.64 2.25
C LEU A 133 11.12 4.73 1.10
N PRO A 134 12.33 4.13 1.14
CA PRO A 134 12.74 3.16 0.14
C PRO A 134 11.75 2.00 0.07
N ILE A 135 11.39 1.59 -1.14
CA ILE A 135 10.50 0.45 -1.35
C ILE A 135 11.02 -0.82 -0.64
N GLU A 136 12.34 -1.00 -0.57
CA GLU A 136 12.99 -2.12 0.13
C GLU A 136 12.66 -2.16 1.63
N GLN A 137 12.45 -1.00 2.27
CA GLN A 137 11.98 -0.97 3.65
C GLN A 137 10.57 -1.56 3.77
N MET A 138 9.66 -1.20 2.86
CA MET A 138 8.31 -1.78 2.83
C MET A 138 8.36 -3.30 2.57
N LEU A 139 9.25 -3.76 1.68
CA LEU A 139 9.43 -5.19 1.42
C LEU A 139 9.97 -5.95 2.64
N THR A 140 10.86 -5.32 3.41
CA THR A 140 11.39 -5.88 4.65
C THR A 140 10.27 -6.06 5.68
N GLU A 141 9.45 -5.03 5.90
CA GLU A 141 8.29 -5.06 6.79
C GLU A 141 7.29 -6.17 6.38
N VAL A 142 6.96 -6.29 5.09
CA VAL A 142 6.06 -7.33 4.58
C VAL A 142 6.65 -8.73 4.74
N ASN A 143 7.93 -8.92 4.38
CA ASN A 143 8.59 -10.21 4.50
C ASN A 143 8.65 -10.68 5.95
N ALA A 144 9.02 -9.81 6.88
CA ALA A 144 9.09 -10.13 8.30
C ALA A 144 7.73 -10.63 8.82
N TRP A 145 6.62 -10.02 8.41
CA TRP A 145 5.29 -10.50 8.79
C TRP A 145 4.95 -11.87 8.20
N TYR A 146 5.27 -12.13 6.93
CA TYR A 146 5.06 -13.46 6.33
C TYR A 146 5.92 -14.53 7.01
N ASP A 147 7.18 -14.20 7.36
CA ASP A 147 8.08 -15.10 8.06
C ASP A 147 7.46 -15.50 9.42
N HIS A 148 6.97 -14.52 10.19
CA HIS A 148 6.27 -14.77 11.45
C HIS A 148 4.97 -15.57 11.30
N LYS A 149 4.18 -15.30 10.24
CA LYS A 149 2.95 -16.05 9.95
C LYS A 149 3.22 -17.51 9.55
N SER A 150 4.36 -17.77 8.92
CA SER A 150 4.76 -19.10 8.45
C SER A 150 5.40 -19.98 9.52
N LEU A 151 5.78 -19.41 10.68
CA LEU A 151 6.21 -20.19 11.84
C LEU A 151 5.06 -21.11 12.29
N PRO A 152 5.26 -22.44 12.33
CA PRO A 152 4.22 -23.35 12.78
C PRO A 152 3.86 -23.05 14.24
N ALA A 153 2.60 -23.23 14.60
CA ALA A 153 2.14 -23.37 15.99
C ALA A 153 2.64 -24.69 16.64
N LEU A 154 3.89 -25.09 16.38
CA LEU A 154 4.57 -26.23 16.98
C LEU A 154 5.46 -25.74 18.11
N GLN A 155 4.86 -25.16 19.16
CA GLN A 155 5.55 -24.89 20.42
C GLN A 155 4.58 -24.54 21.56
N LEU A 156 3.44 -25.23 21.65
CA LEU A 156 2.60 -25.23 22.88
C LEU A 156 1.93 -26.61 23.03
N ALA A 157 2.77 -27.64 23.10
CA ALA A 157 2.38 -28.96 23.61
C ALA A 157 3.65 -29.61 24.17
N ASP A 158 4.01 -29.21 25.40
CA ASP A 158 4.73 -30.02 26.39
C ASP A 158 4.43 -29.44 27.77
#